data_AF-A0A059CTE7-F1
#
_entry.id   AF-A0A059CTE7-F1
#
_cell.length_a   1.000
_cell.length_b   1.000
_cell.length_c   1.000
_cell.angle_alpha   90.00
_cell.angle_beta   90.00
_cell.angle_gamma   90.00
#
_symmetry.space_group_name_H-M   'P 1'
#
loop_
_entity.id
_entity.type
_entity.pdbx_description
1 polymer ?
#
loop_
_entity_poly.entity_id
_entity_poly.type
_entity_poly.pdbx_seq_one_letter_code
_entity_poly.pdbx_strand_id
1 'polypeptide(L)'
;MSTSVFQILLLLVSLKLQASGAAPGLAKPNCPETCGNVTIPFPFGIGAGCFFEEWYQIVCKQNNTVPILKKIGLRVLNISLPDADVDGMINVSLPVIYSNAGCGGDGRGAGVSLKGSQFVFSRTRNVFTLVGCNTLATVNTTKSAFVGCRSRCAATNTSISRNSACSGRDGCCQRMLRPNLQGFSVDFIEEGGHQGCKYAFLRSDFTGAAPEPSGGPPPSHYCAEICGNVTIPFPFGIRAGCFLDDWYQIVCQQNNTVPILKKIGLRVLNISLPDENVNSGMINVSLPVIYSDASCGGDGRGAMVSLKGSQFVFSQKWNIFTVVGCNTLVTGNSTESAVFGCRSKCAGNNFTISKDSACSGRDGCCQSLLPLNLQDFGVNFKEEGGHGGCKYAFLRSDFTGVYDLRLSDTIPVVLEWGIANDTNYAIERIWQDYDDDSFHCISVENSARRGSGTIYDRYGSYNIDSGEMLFMECHCTEGYHGNAYVDGGCKAECDPRRCPGTCVKERGSFRCVGSGKTKFILIGSGASLLGALLLCLALWGLYKYIKKRKEIKLKEKYFIGLLLESELSSAKGH
;
A
#
# COMPACT_ATOMS: atom_id res chain seq x y z
N MET A 1 -33.65 -23.12 -52.76
CA MET A 1 -34.28 -22.13 -51.87
C MET A 1 -33.99 -20.74 -52.43
N SER A 2 -34.90 -19.77 -52.31
CA SER A 2 -34.85 -18.53 -53.11
C SER A 2 -33.71 -17.58 -52.73
N THR A 3 -33.16 -16.88 -53.73
CA THR A 3 -32.22 -15.75 -53.58
C THR A 3 -32.78 -14.63 -52.70
N SER A 4 -34.11 -14.49 -52.62
CA SER A 4 -34.82 -13.56 -51.73
C SER A 4 -34.38 -13.67 -50.26
N VAL A 5 -34.09 -14.88 -49.78
CA VAL A 5 -33.67 -15.12 -48.38
C VAL A 5 -32.30 -14.49 -48.11
N PHE A 6 -31.40 -14.52 -49.10
CA PHE A 6 -30.05 -13.99 -48.96
C PHE A 6 -30.03 -12.45 -48.90
N GLN A 7 -30.87 -11.77 -49.69
CA GLN A 7 -31.02 -10.32 -49.61
C GLN A 7 -31.69 -9.85 -48.31
N ILE A 8 -32.67 -10.59 -47.79
CA ILE A 8 -33.27 -10.29 -46.47
C ILE A 8 -32.21 -10.40 -45.36
N LEU A 9 -31.32 -11.41 -45.42
CA LEU A 9 -30.22 -11.55 -44.47
C LEU A 9 -29.23 -10.37 -44.55
N LEU A 10 -28.85 -9.94 -45.76
CA LEU A 10 -27.99 -8.78 -45.98
C LEU A 10 -28.63 -7.46 -45.48
N LEU A 11 -29.93 -7.24 -45.70
CA LEU A 11 -30.64 -6.08 -45.18
C LEU A 11 -30.72 -6.05 -43.64
N LEU A 12 -30.88 -7.21 -43.00
CA LEU A 12 -30.87 -7.33 -41.54
C LEU A 12 -29.48 -7.09 -40.93
N VAL A 13 -28.40 -7.43 -41.64
CA VAL A 13 -27.01 -7.13 -41.22
C VAL A 13 -26.70 -5.64 -41.35
N SER A 14 -27.22 -4.95 -42.38
CA SER A 14 -27.00 -3.51 -42.58
C SER A 14 -27.63 -2.60 -41.53
N LEU A 15 -28.60 -3.09 -40.74
CA LEU A 15 -29.40 -2.29 -39.80
C LEU A 15 -28.79 -2.17 -38.39
N LYS A 16 -27.48 -2.40 -38.25
CA LYS A 16 -26.77 -2.51 -36.96
C LYS A 16 -25.66 -1.49 -36.70
N LEU A 17 -25.66 -0.32 -37.37
CA LEU A 17 -24.71 0.76 -37.02
C LEU A 17 -25.23 2.19 -37.25
N GLN A 18 -25.99 2.73 -36.29
CA GLN A 18 -26.06 4.18 -36.02
C GLN A 18 -26.61 4.51 -34.62
N ALA A 19 -25.96 3.95 -33.59
CA ALA A 19 -26.00 4.59 -32.27
C ALA A 19 -25.10 5.83 -32.34
N SER A 20 -25.66 7.03 -32.12
CA SER A 20 -24.86 8.25 -32.06
C SER A 20 -23.87 8.17 -30.90
N GLY A 21 -22.58 8.41 -31.18
CA GLY A 21 -21.48 8.31 -30.22
C GLY A 21 -21.42 9.46 -29.22
N ALA A 22 -22.51 9.74 -28.53
CA ALA A 22 -22.43 10.43 -27.23
C ALA A 22 -21.84 9.44 -26.22
N ALA A 23 -20.84 9.87 -25.45
CA ALA A 23 -20.35 9.08 -24.33
C ALA A 23 -21.50 8.84 -23.32
N PRO A 24 -21.60 7.65 -22.69
CA PRO A 24 -22.63 7.40 -21.70
C PRO A 24 -22.51 8.39 -20.54
N GLY A 25 -23.60 9.11 -20.28
CA GLY A 25 -23.68 10.10 -19.21
C GLY A 25 -23.33 9.51 -17.85
N LEU A 26 -22.49 10.21 -17.08
CA LEU A 26 -22.00 9.72 -15.79
C LEU A 26 -23.04 9.88 -14.66
N ALA A 27 -24.08 10.70 -14.86
CA ALA A 27 -25.19 10.80 -13.92
C ALA A 27 -26.25 9.73 -14.20
N LYS A 28 -27.15 9.54 -13.24
CA LYS A 28 -28.34 8.70 -13.43
C LYS A 28 -29.24 9.29 -14.54
N PRO A 29 -29.86 8.47 -15.41
CA PRO A 29 -30.70 8.97 -16.50
C PRO A 29 -31.80 9.96 -16.04
N ASN A 30 -31.95 11.05 -16.78
CA ASN A 30 -32.82 12.20 -16.51
C ASN A 30 -32.42 13.08 -15.29
N CYS A 31 -31.20 12.95 -14.78
CA CYS A 31 -30.68 13.80 -13.70
C CYS A 31 -29.67 14.85 -14.21
N PRO A 32 -29.50 16.00 -13.51
CA PRO A 32 -28.52 17.02 -13.91
C PRO A 32 -27.07 16.51 -13.74
N GLU A 33 -26.29 16.55 -14.83
CA GLU A 33 -24.90 16.07 -14.87
C GLU A 33 -23.86 17.06 -14.34
N THR A 34 -24.20 18.35 -14.20
CA THR A 34 -23.24 19.40 -13.84
C THR A 34 -23.80 20.41 -12.86
N CYS A 35 -22.91 21.05 -12.11
CA CYS A 35 -23.19 22.20 -11.24
C CYS A 35 -21.99 23.14 -11.25
N GLY A 36 -22.13 24.32 -11.86
CA GLY A 36 -21.00 25.13 -12.29
C GLY A 36 -20.03 24.30 -13.14
N ASN A 37 -18.75 24.35 -12.80
CA ASN A 37 -17.69 23.62 -13.52
C ASN A 37 -17.45 22.19 -12.97
N VAL A 38 -18.35 21.65 -12.13
CA VAL A 38 -18.19 20.32 -11.51
C VAL A 38 -19.20 19.33 -12.10
N THR A 39 -18.68 18.25 -12.67
CA THR A 39 -19.48 17.09 -13.10
C THR A 39 -19.95 16.27 -11.90
N ILE A 40 -21.20 15.81 -11.93
CA ILE A 40 -21.90 15.15 -10.83
C ILE A 40 -22.24 13.70 -11.25
N PRO A 41 -21.31 12.74 -11.07
CA PRO A 41 -21.54 11.35 -11.45
C PRO A 41 -22.36 10.61 -10.37
N PHE A 42 -23.18 9.65 -10.78
CA PHE A 42 -23.81 8.70 -9.85
C PHE A 42 -22.70 7.88 -9.14
N PRO A 43 -22.72 7.69 -7.80
CA PRO A 43 -23.85 7.77 -6.85
C PRO A 43 -24.27 9.18 -6.38
N PHE A 44 -23.54 10.24 -6.72
CA PHE A 44 -23.95 11.62 -6.44
C PHE A 44 -25.07 12.09 -7.37
N GLY A 45 -25.84 13.09 -6.93
CA GLY A 45 -26.92 13.61 -7.74
C GLY A 45 -27.63 14.83 -7.16
N ILE A 46 -28.27 15.58 -8.06
CA ILE A 46 -29.05 16.79 -7.79
C ILE A 46 -30.54 16.47 -8.06
N GLY A 47 -31.43 16.88 -7.15
CA GLY A 47 -32.86 16.59 -7.25
C GLY A 47 -33.28 15.24 -6.64
N ALA A 48 -34.58 15.01 -6.53
CA ALA A 48 -35.13 13.81 -5.90
C ALA A 48 -34.91 12.55 -6.76
N GLY A 49 -34.51 11.44 -6.14
CA GLY A 49 -34.27 10.16 -6.83
C GLY A 49 -32.99 10.09 -7.67
N CYS A 50 -32.19 11.15 -7.73
CA CYS A 50 -30.98 11.24 -8.56
C CYS A 50 -29.69 10.79 -7.89
N PHE A 51 -29.65 10.73 -6.56
CA PHE A 51 -28.51 10.28 -5.74
C PHE A 51 -28.82 8.92 -5.10
N PHE A 52 -27.78 8.20 -4.63
CA PHE A 52 -27.93 6.90 -3.98
C PHE A 52 -28.53 6.98 -2.57
N GLU A 53 -27.93 7.79 -1.68
CA GLU A 53 -28.42 8.08 -0.33
C GLU A 53 -28.17 9.55 0.05
N GLU A 54 -28.74 10.04 1.16
CA GLU A 54 -28.66 11.46 1.57
C GLU A 54 -27.24 12.03 1.63
N TRP A 55 -26.23 11.21 1.96
CA TRP A 55 -24.83 11.64 2.01
C TRP A 55 -24.26 12.02 0.64
N TYR A 56 -24.81 11.46 -0.44
CA TYR A 56 -24.43 11.76 -1.82
C TYR A 56 -25.33 12.84 -2.46
N GLN A 57 -26.29 13.40 -1.72
CA GLN A 57 -27.14 14.47 -2.24
C GLN A 57 -26.35 15.78 -2.36
N ILE A 58 -26.29 16.30 -3.59
CA ILE A 58 -25.69 17.61 -3.89
C ILE A 58 -26.81 18.63 -4.13
N VAL A 59 -26.62 19.83 -3.58
CA VAL A 59 -27.48 21.00 -3.82
C VAL A 59 -26.66 22.05 -4.53
N CYS A 60 -27.08 22.39 -5.75
CA CYS A 60 -26.48 23.46 -6.53
C CYS A 60 -27.05 24.81 -6.07
N LYS A 61 -26.19 25.69 -5.54
CA LYS A 61 -26.55 27.03 -5.07
C LYS A 61 -26.02 28.11 -6.01
N GLN A 62 -26.41 29.37 -5.76
CA GLN A 62 -25.96 30.56 -6.47
C GLN A 62 -26.15 30.44 -8.00
N ASN A 63 -27.41 30.45 -8.45
CA ASN A 63 -27.80 30.33 -9.87
C ASN A 63 -27.13 29.16 -10.60
N ASN A 64 -27.14 27.98 -9.95
CA ASN A 64 -26.55 26.74 -10.42
C ASN A 64 -25.01 26.74 -10.64
N THR A 65 -24.26 27.56 -9.88
CA THR A 65 -22.79 27.64 -10.03
C THR A 65 -21.98 26.98 -8.89
N VAL A 66 -22.55 26.78 -7.70
CA VAL A 66 -21.80 26.28 -6.53
C VAL A 66 -22.41 24.97 -5.99
N PRO A 67 -21.74 23.81 -6.18
CA PRO A 67 -22.18 22.54 -5.61
C PRO A 67 -21.86 22.45 -4.12
N ILE A 68 -22.87 22.15 -3.31
CA ILE A 68 -22.76 21.91 -1.87
C ILE A 68 -23.15 20.47 -1.56
N LEU A 69 -22.30 19.75 -0.82
CA LEU A 69 -22.60 18.42 -0.30
C LEU A 69 -23.59 18.56 0.88
N LYS A 70 -24.88 18.30 0.61
CA LYS A 70 -26.01 18.85 1.40
C LYS A 70 -25.93 18.52 2.88
N LYS A 71 -25.59 17.28 3.23
CA LYS A 71 -25.67 16.73 4.60
C LYS A 71 -24.61 17.29 5.56
N ILE A 72 -23.52 17.87 5.03
CA ILE A 72 -22.41 18.46 5.81
C ILE A 72 -22.15 19.93 5.47
N GLY A 73 -22.79 20.47 4.42
CA GLY A 73 -22.72 21.91 4.06
C GLY A 73 -21.44 22.35 3.35
N LEU A 74 -20.49 21.43 3.07
CA LEU A 74 -19.21 21.74 2.44
C LEU A 74 -19.36 21.98 0.93
N ARG A 75 -18.59 22.92 0.39
CA ARG A 75 -18.48 23.16 -1.06
C ARG A 75 -17.68 22.04 -1.72
N VAL A 76 -18.23 21.45 -2.78
CA VAL A 76 -17.54 20.49 -3.65
C VAL A 76 -16.66 21.25 -4.65
N LEU A 77 -15.49 20.70 -4.94
CA LEU A 77 -14.48 21.23 -5.86
C LEU A 77 -14.28 20.32 -7.07
N ASN A 78 -14.26 18.99 -6.85
CA ASN A 78 -14.23 17.98 -7.91
C ASN A 78 -14.77 16.64 -7.36
N ILE A 79 -15.19 15.73 -8.25
CA ILE A 79 -15.55 14.35 -7.94
C ILE A 79 -14.86 13.44 -8.97
N SER A 80 -14.16 12.40 -8.52
CA SER A 80 -13.68 11.31 -9.36
C SER A 80 -14.31 10.00 -8.93
N LEU A 81 -14.78 9.21 -9.90
CA LEU A 81 -15.20 7.84 -9.66
C LEU A 81 -13.98 6.94 -9.37
N PRO A 82 -14.17 5.80 -8.70
CA PRO A 82 -13.13 4.80 -8.56
C PRO A 82 -12.81 4.16 -9.92
N ASP A 83 -11.58 3.69 -10.05
CA ASP A 83 -11.09 2.83 -11.14
C ASP A 83 -10.34 1.62 -10.53
N ALA A 84 -9.81 0.70 -11.34
CA ALA A 84 -9.18 -0.55 -10.89
C ALA A 84 -8.14 -0.35 -9.77
N ASP A 85 -7.33 0.70 -9.87
CA ASP A 85 -6.21 1.00 -8.96
C ASP A 85 -6.39 2.31 -8.16
N VAL A 86 -7.59 2.94 -8.21
CA VAL A 86 -7.81 4.29 -7.66
C VAL A 86 -9.13 4.40 -6.90
N ASP A 87 -9.06 4.82 -5.64
CA ASP A 87 -10.23 5.14 -4.81
C ASP A 87 -11.13 6.24 -5.43
N GLY A 88 -12.44 6.13 -5.23
CA GLY A 88 -13.38 7.20 -5.54
C GLY A 88 -13.23 8.39 -4.59
N MET A 89 -13.04 9.60 -5.13
CA MET A 89 -12.70 10.79 -4.35
C MET A 89 -13.70 11.92 -4.56
N ILE A 90 -13.93 12.70 -3.49
CA ILE A 90 -14.69 13.95 -3.54
C ILE A 90 -13.87 15.06 -2.86
N ASN A 91 -13.37 16.00 -3.67
CA ASN A 91 -12.59 17.12 -3.17
C ASN A 91 -13.55 18.19 -2.63
N VAL A 92 -13.37 18.59 -1.37
CA VAL A 92 -14.24 19.56 -0.69
C VAL A 92 -13.43 20.69 -0.03
N SER A 93 -14.00 21.89 -0.01
CA SER A 93 -13.45 23.02 0.72
C SER A 93 -13.77 22.90 2.21
N LEU A 94 -12.74 22.70 3.03
CA LEU A 94 -12.84 22.59 4.50
C LEU A 94 -12.61 23.95 5.18
N PRO A 95 -13.16 24.17 6.40
CA PRO A 95 -12.90 25.38 7.17
C PRO A 95 -11.50 25.39 7.79
N VAL A 96 -10.92 26.58 7.93
CA VAL A 96 -9.75 26.82 8.78
C VAL A 96 -10.21 27.00 10.23
N ILE A 97 -9.60 26.28 11.16
CA ILE A 97 -9.93 26.30 12.58
C ILE A 97 -8.94 27.22 13.30
N TYR A 98 -9.42 28.33 13.85
CA TYR A 98 -8.61 29.31 14.59
C TYR A 98 -8.62 29.06 16.10
N SER A 99 -7.58 29.49 16.82
CA SER A 99 -7.52 29.39 18.29
C SER A 99 -8.50 30.32 18.99
N ASN A 100 -8.75 31.51 18.44
CA ASN A 100 -9.74 32.47 18.92
C ASN A 100 -10.49 33.13 17.73
N ALA A 101 -11.60 33.80 18.03
CA ALA A 101 -12.46 34.42 17.01
C ALA A 101 -11.93 35.76 16.45
N GLY A 102 -10.90 36.36 17.06
CA GLY A 102 -10.23 37.57 16.54
C GLY A 102 -9.20 37.29 15.44
N CYS A 103 -8.87 36.02 15.19
CA CYS A 103 -7.86 35.61 14.21
C CYS A 103 -8.41 35.32 12.80
N GLY A 104 -9.73 35.34 12.59
CA GLY A 104 -10.37 35.12 11.29
C GLY A 104 -11.80 35.63 11.32
N GLY A 105 -12.24 36.31 10.24
CA GLY A 105 -13.44 37.16 10.24
C GLY A 105 -14.74 36.49 10.70
N ASP A 106 -14.98 35.25 10.27
CA ASP A 106 -16.20 34.48 10.61
C ASP A 106 -16.05 33.65 11.90
N GLY A 107 -14.96 33.85 12.67
CA GLY A 107 -14.75 33.27 13.99
C GLY A 107 -14.07 31.90 14.02
N ARG A 108 -14.24 31.18 15.13
CA ARG A 108 -13.61 29.86 15.38
C ARG A 108 -14.29 28.78 14.54
N GLY A 109 -13.70 28.47 13.38
CA GLY A 109 -14.12 27.36 12.52
C GLY A 109 -14.29 26.05 13.31
N ALA A 110 -15.37 25.33 13.03
CA ALA A 110 -15.71 24.10 13.72
C ALA A 110 -14.99 22.87 13.13
N GLY A 111 -14.78 21.85 13.97
CA GLY A 111 -14.34 20.53 13.51
C GLY A 111 -15.40 19.84 12.65
N VAL A 112 -14.98 19.11 11.62
CA VAL A 112 -15.88 18.41 10.69
C VAL A 112 -16.06 16.96 11.11
N SER A 113 -17.30 16.46 11.05
CA SER A 113 -17.65 15.06 11.33
C SER A 113 -18.47 14.46 10.18
N LEU A 114 -17.86 13.52 9.46
CA LEU A 114 -18.44 12.64 8.46
C LEU A 114 -18.98 11.33 9.08
N LYS A 115 -19.00 11.22 10.43
CA LYS A 115 -19.41 10.01 11.15
C LYS A 115 -20.83 9.58 10.76
N GLY A 116 -20.97 8.31 10.39
CA GLY A 116 -22.24 7.76 9.90
C GLY A 116 -22.49 8.00 8.41
N SER A 117 -21.45 8.41 7.67
CA SER A 117 -21.35 8.32 6.21
C SER A 117 -20.37 7.22 5.80
N GLN A 118 -20.26 6.99 4.49
CA GLN A 118 -19.22 6.15 3.88
C GLN A 118 -17.91 6.93 3.62
N PHE A 119 -17.89 8.25 3.82
CA PHE A 119 -16.73 9.09 3.53
C PHE A 119 -15.70 9.08 4.66
N VAL A 120 -14.42 9.09 4.28
CA VAL A 120 -13.24 9.22 5.15
C VAL A 120 -12.30 10.26 4.57
N PHE A 121 -11.54 10.96 5.42
CA PHE A 121 -10.46 11.82 4.93
C PHE A 121 -9.30 10.94 4.44
N SER A 122 -8.95 11.04 3.15
CA SER A 122 -7.85 10.24 2.57
C SER A 122 -6.52 10.55 3.25
N ARG A 123 -5.86 9.51 3.77
CA ARG A 123 -4.55 9.59 4.43
C ARG A 123 -3.44 10.10 3.50
N THR A 124 -3.50 9.71 2.23
CA THR A 124 -2.45 9.94 1.22
C THR A 124 -2.64 11.23 0.42
N ARG A 125 -3.72 11.98 0.64
CA ARG A 125 -4.03 13.23 -0.10
C ARG A 125 -4.49 14.40 0.79
N ASN A 126 -4.45 14.23 2.12
CA ASN A 126 -4.80 15.30 3.07
C ASN A 126 -3.73 15.39 4.18
N VAL A 127 -3.06 16.54 4.26
CA VAL A 127 -2.08 16.87 5.30
C VAL A 127 -2.73 17.78 6.33
N PHE A 128 -2.69 17.39 7.61
CA PHE A 128 -3.02 18.30 8.72
C PHE A 128 -1.89 19.30 8.90
N THR A 129 -2.19 20.58 8.74
CA THR A 129 -1.25 21.69 8.93
C THR A 129 -1.67 22.50 10.15
N LEU A 130 -0.75 22.67 11.10
CA LEU A 130 -0.81 23.65 12.18
C LEU A 130 0.06 24.86 11.79
N VAL A 131 -0.48 26.06 11.97
CA VAL A 131 0.22 27.34 11.95
C VAL A 131 0.09 28.01 13.33
N GLY A 132 1.20 28.49 13.88
CA GLY A 132 1.23 29.20 15.15
C GLY A 132 2.52 28.97 15.93
N CYS A 133 2.92 29.95 16.75
CA CYS A 133 4.15 29.84 17.55
C CYS A 133 3.91 29.18 18.92
N ASN A 134 4.90 28.42 19.40
CA ASN A 134 4.97 27.80 20.73
C ASN A 134 3.64 27.17 21.18
N THR A 135 3.14 26.26 20.35
CA THR A 135 1.81 25.64 20.52
C THR A 135 1.78 24.21 19.99
N LEU A 136 1.00 23.38 20.67
CA LEU A 136 0.65 22.01 20.28
C LEU A 136 -0.82 22.00 19.90
N ALA A 137 -1.15 21.62 18.67
CA ALA A 137 -2.51 21.31 18.26
C ALA A 137 -2.74 19.80 18.30
N THR A 138 -3.74 19.35 19.05
CA THR A 138 -4.17 17.96 19.07
C THR A 138 -5.45 17.76 18.30
N VAL A 139 -5.39 16.87 17.30
CA VAL A 139 -6.57 16.37 16.59
C VAL A 139 -7.23 15.30 17.43
N ASN A 140 -8.38 15.65 18.00
CA ASN A 140 -9.15 14.81 18.89
C ASN A 140 -10.14 13.97 18.07
N THR A 141 -10.03 12.63 18.18
CA THR A 141 -10.88 11.69 17.43
C THR A 141 -11.47 10.64 18.38
N THR A 142 -12.54 11.03 19.09
CA THR A 142 -13.37 10.14 19.91
C THR A 142 -12.61 9.14 20.81
N LYS A 143 -11.92 9.67 21.83
CA LYS A 143 -11.71 9.06 23.16
C LYS A 143 -10.59 8.03 23.44
N SER A 144 -9.82 7.49 22.48
CA SER A 144 -8.71 6.54 22.81
C SER A 144 -7.29 6.97 22.38
N ALA A 145 -7.12 7.67 21.26
CA ALA A 145 -5.81 8.13 20.80
C ALA A 145 -5.95 9.41 19.95
N PHE A 146 -4.91 10.24 19.92
CA PHE A 146 -4.89 11.57 19.29
C PHE A 146 -3.72 11.69 18.30
N VAL A 147 -3.81 12.66 17.38
CA VAL A 147 -2.69 13.04 16.51
C VAL A 147 -2.26 14.45 16.91
N GLY A 148 -1.02 14.63 17.36
CA GLY A 148 -0.48 15.93 17.77
C GLY A 148 0.45 16.52 16.72
N CYS A 149 0.38 17.83 16.52
CA CYS A 149 1.39 18.60 15.80
C CYS A 149 1.87 19.75 16.70
N ARG A 150 3.18 19.87 16.93
CA ARG A 150 3.78 20.94 17.75
C ARG A 150 4.61 21.87 16.88
N SER A 151 4.46 23.16 17.11
CA SER A 151 5.22 24.22 16.47
C SER A 151 5.91 25.12 17.50
N ARG A 152 7.15 25.51 17.21
CA ARG A 152 8.00 26.44 17.97
C ARG A 152 8.54 27.53 17.04
N CYS A 153 9.12 28.59 17.61
CA CYS A 153 9.90 29.60 16.86
C CYS A 153 11.06 30.14 17.71
N ALA A 154 12.03 30.78 17.07
CA ALA A 154 13.00 31.64 17.75
C ALA A 154 12.34 32.95 18.25
N ALA A 155 12.79 33.48 19.38
CA ALA A 155 12.12 34.55 20.13
C ALA A 155 11.99 35.91 19.40
N THR A 156 12.65 36.09 18.25
CA THR A 156 12.64 37.33 17.45
C THR A 156 11.84 37.25 16.15
N ASN A 157 11.51 36.04 15.66
CA ASN A 157 10.86 35.84 14.36
C ASN A 157 9.52 35.11 14.49
N THR A 158 8.42 35.85 14.35
CA THR A 158 7.05 35.32 14.26
C THR A 158 6.56 35.16 12.82
N SER A 159 7.32 35.62 11.84
CA SER A 159 7.00 35.52 10.40
C SER A 159 7.33 34.14 9.84
N ILE A 160 6.30 33.38 9.46
CA ILE A 160 6.45 32.10 8.78
C ILE A 160 6.85 32.36 7.32
N SER A 161 7.97 31.79 6.90
CA SER A 161 8.41 31.85 5.50
C SER A 161 7.40 31.12 4.60
N ARG A 162 7.14 31.66 3.40
CA ARG A 162 6.37 30.93 2.36
C ARG A 162 7.04 29.61 1.96
N ASN A 163 8.35 29.49 2.20
CA ASN A 163 9.16 28.31 1.91
C ASN A 163 9.46 27.51 3.20
N SER A 164 8.66 27.67 4.26
CA SER A 164 8.82 26.89 5.49
C SER A 164 8.42 25.43 5.25
N ALA A 165 9.31 24.50 5.61
CA ALA A 165 9.05 23.05 5.54
C ALA A 165 8.05 22.55 6.61
N CYS A 166 7.50 23.44 7.45
CA CYS A 166 6.59 23.12 8.55
C CYS A 166 7.00 21.90 9.38
N SER A 167 8.29 21.85 9.73
CA SER A 167 8.96 20.85 10.56
C SER A 167 8.64 20.94 12.06
N GLY A 168 7.81 21.90 12.47
CA GLY A 168 7.58 22.24 13.87
C GLY A 168 8.63 23.16 14.51
N ARG A 169 9.62 23.67 13.75
CA ARG A 169 10.65 24.63 14.22
C ARG A 169 10.43 26.07 13.77
N ASP A 170 9.64 26.27 12.72
CA ASP A 170 9.56 27.51 11.93
C ASP A 170 8.15 28.13 11.95
N GLY A 171 7.46 28.06 13.10
CA GLY A 171 6.11 28.61 13.27
C GLY A 171 4.97 27.80 12.63
N CYS A 172 5.24 26.68 11.95
CA CYS A 172 4.24 25.73 11.49
C CYS A 172 4.70 24.26 11.62
N CYS A 173 3.73 23.35 11.63
CA CYS A 173 3.90 21.90 11.79
C CYS A 173 2.96 21.14 10.84
N GLN A 174 3.40 20.02 10.24
CA GLN A 174 2.57 19.18 9.36
C GLN A 174 2.53 17.69 9.76
N ARG A 175 1.41 17.02 9.45
CA ARG A 175 1.17 15.62 9.83
C ARG A 175 0.14 14.90 8.95
N MET A 176 0.45 13.68 8.50
CA MET A 176 -0.53 12.79 7.85
C MET A 176 -1.67 12.35 8.79
N LEU A 177 -2.82 12.03 8.21
CA LEU A 177 -4.01 11.57 8.92
C LEU A 177 -3.97 10.06 9.21
N ARG A 178 -4.84 9.61 10.12
CA ARG A 178 -5.05 8.17 10.38
C ARG A 178 -5.98 7.56 9.31
N PRO A 179 -5.85 6.26 9.01
CA PRO A 179 -6.86 5.52 8.26
C PRO A 179 -8.24 5.65 8.89
N ASN A 180 -9.29 5.61 8.06
CA ASN A 180 -10.70 5.66 8.47
C ASN A 180 -11.07 6.90 9.32
N LEU A 181 -10.38 8.02 9.13
CA LEU A 181 -10.69 9.28 9.82
C LEU A 181 -12.03 9.85 9.30
N GLN A 182 -13.12 9.59 10.03
CA GLN A 182 -14.44 10.17 9.76
C GLN A 182 -14.69 11.51 10.46
N GLY A 183 -13.70 12.12 11.13
CA GLY A 183 -13.90 13.43 11.75
C GLY A 183 -12.69 13.95 12.52
N PHE A 184 -12.56 15.28 12.58
CA PHE A 184 -11.47 15.95 13.28
C PHE A 184 -12.00 17.19 14.01
N SER A 185 -11.55 17.39 15.25
CA SER A 185 -11.62 18.67 15.96
C SER A 185 -10.24 19.03 16.50
N VAL A 186 -9.91 20.32 16.52
CA VAL A 186 -8.60 20.82 16.94
C VAL A 186 -8.68 21.52 18.28
N ASP A 187 -7.96 20.98 19.24
CA ASP A 187 -7.70 21.58 20.54
C ASP A 187 -6.29 22.19 20.53
N PHE A 188 -6.16 23.49 20.80
CA PHE A 188 -4.87 24.19 20.87
C PHE A 188 -4.39 24.26 22.31
N ILE A 189 -3.15 23.84 22.54
CA ILE A 189 -2.43 23.90 23.81
C ILE A 189 -1.31 24.94 23.65
N GLU A 190 -1.20 25.89 24.57
CA GLU A 190 -0.13 26.88 24.58
C GLU A 190 1.07 26.36 25.38
N GLU A 191 2.28 26.50 24.83
CA GLU A 191 3.53 26.06 25.46
C GLU A 191 4.53 27.21 25.67
N GLY A 192 4.11 28.46 25.47
CA GLY A 192 4.93 29.66 25.70
C GLY A 192 4.18 30.97 25.47
N GLY A 193 4.64 32.05 26.10
CA GLY A 193 3.91 33.32 26.27
C GLY A 193 3.71 34.23 25.05
N HIS A 194 3.86 33.74 23.81
CA HIS A 194 3.57 34.53 22.61
C HIS A 194 2.08 34.43 22.24
N GLN A 195 1.33 35.51 22.51
CA GLN A 195 -0.07 35.70 22.10
C GLN A 195 -0.19 36.01 20.58
N GLY A 196 0.30 35.10 19.75
CA GLY A 196 0.09 35.13 18.30
C GLY A 196 -1.18 34.39 17.88
N CYS A 197 -1.74 34.75 16.73
CA CYS A 197 -2.81 33.97 16.11
C CYS A 197 -2.32 32.57 15.70
N LYS A 198 -3.14 31.57 15.98
CA LYS A 198 -2.86 30.15 15.75
C LYS A 198 -4.04 29.56 14.99
N TYR A 199 -3.78 28.74 13.99
CA TYR A 199 -4.82 28.10 13.19
C TYR A 199 -4.37 26.76 12.63
N ALA A 200 -5.34 25.90 12.32
CA ALA A 200 -5.08 24.57 11.79
C ALA A 200 -6.15 24.16 10.75
N PHE A 201 -5.74 23.37 9.76
CA PHE A 201 -6.55 23.02 8.60
C PHE A 201 -6.05 21.72 7.97
N LEU A 202 -6.88 21.12 7.11
CA LEU A 202 -6.46 20.05 6.18
C LEU A 202 -6.22 20.68 4.81
N ARG A 203 -5.13 20.30 4.12
CA ARG A 203 -4.85 20.70 2.73
C ARG A 203 -4.44 19.50 1.86
N SER A 204 -4.53 19.71 0.55
CA SER A 204 -3.86 18.91 -0.49
C SER A 204 -2.72 19.77 -1.07
N ASP A 205 -1.61 19.15 -1.53
CA ASP A 205 -0.31 19.82 -1.76
C ASP A 205 0.23 19.74 -3.20
N PHE A 206 1.02 20.74 -3.65
CA PHE A 206 1.68 20.82 -4.99
C PHE A 206 2.60 22.09 -5.19
N THR A 207 3.65 22.03 -6.06
CA THR A 207 4.42 23.11 -6.84
C THR A 207 5.78 23.76 -6.38
N GLY A 208 6.75 23.95 -7.33
CA GLY A 208 8.06 24.72 -7.24
C GLY A 208 9.29 24.20 -8.09
N ALA A 209 10.57 24.08 -7.60
CA ALA A 209 11.72 23.20 -8.09
C ALA A 209 13.20 23.55 -7.64
N ALA A 210 14.05 22.59 -7.16
CA ALA A 210 15.50 22.63 -6.73
C ALA A 210 15.83 23.57 -5.52
N PRO A 211 16.99 23.62 -4.75
CA PRO A 211 18.43 23.22 -4.92
C PRO A 211 18.88 21.98 -4.07
N GLU A 212 20.17 21.58 -3.80
CA GLU A 212 21.54 21.48 -4.45
C GLU A 212 22.61 20.98 -3.38
N PRO A 213 23.86 20.46 -3.67
CA PRO A 213 24.41 19.21 -3.01
C PRO A 213 25.93 19.11 -2.56
N SER A 214 26.36 17.91 -2.04
CA SER A 214 27.75 17.33 -2.15
C SER A 214 27.86 15.82 -1.77
N GLY A 215 28.54 14.94 -2.55
CA GLY A 215 28.54 13.46 -2.35
C GLY A 215 29.87 12.68 -2.54
N GLY A 216 29.82 11.33 -2.60
CA GLY A 216 30.99 10.41 -2.77
C GLY A 216 30.68 9.01 -3.37
N PRO A 217 31.72 8.19 -3.72
CA PRO A 217 31.71 7.15 -4.79
C PRO A 217 31.53 5.65 -4.38
N PRO A 218 31.38 4.70 -5.33
CA PRO A 218 31.00 3.29 -5.06
C PRO A 218 32.12 2.21 -4.88
N PRO A 219 31.83 1.07 -4.21
CA PRO A 219 32.73 -0.10 -4.04
C PRO A 219 32.29 -1.38 -4.79
N SER A 220 33.01 -2.51 -4.59
CA SER A 220 33.12 -3.61 -5.58
C SER A 220 32.43 -4.96 -5.28
N HIS A 221 32.28 -5.80 -6.31
CA HIS A 221 31.52 -7.07 -6.42
C HIS A 221 31.67 -8.16 -5.33
N TYR A 222 32.66 -8.13 -4.42
CA TYR A 222 33.09 -9.31 -3.63
C TYR A 222 32.77 -9.26 -2.12
N CYS A 223 31.70 -8.56 -1.75
CA CYS A 223 31.45 -8.13 -0.37
C CYS A 223 30.31 -8.83 0.39
N ALA A 224 29.71 -9.90 -0.15
CA ALA A 224 28.68 -10.66 0.56
C ALA A 224 29.29 -11.50 1.69
N GLU A 225 28.85 -11.27 2.93
CA GLU A 225 29.43 -11.87 4.15
C GLU A 225 28.34 -12.55 5.01
N ILE A 226 28.72 -13.36 5.99
CA ILE A 226 27.79 -14.02 6.93
C ILE A 226 28.29 -13.82 8.35
N CYS A 227 27.37 -13.45 9.25
CA CYS A 227 27.62 -13.33 10.69
C CYS A 227 26.55 -14.09 11.47
N GLY A 228 26.94 -15.15 12.19
CA GLY A 228 26.00 -16.09 12.80
C GLY A 228 25.07 -16.72 11.76
N ASN A 229 23.78 -16.44 11.88
CA ASN A 229 22.73 -16.86 10.94
C ASN A 229 22.27 -15.74 9.99
N VAL A 230 22.93 -14.57 10.00
CA VAL A 230 22.53 -13.39 9.21
C VAL A 230 23.51 -13.18 8.06
N THR A 231 22.99 -13.23 6.83
CA THR A 231 23.71 -12.76 5.63
C THR A 231 23.81 -11.24 5.67
N ILE A 232 24.98 -10.70 5.38
CA ILE A 232 25.27 -9.26 5.33
C ILE A 232 25.47 -8.87 3.86
N PRO A 233 24.44 -8.28 3.21
CA PRO A 233 24.54 -7.77 1.85
C PRO A 233 24.91 -6.28 1.84
N PHE A 234 25.70 -5.87 0.84
CA PHE A 234 25.92 -4.44 0.53
C PHE A 234 24.57 -3.71 0.37
N PRO A 235 24.35 -2.49 0.91
CA PRO A 235 25.33 -1.53 1.46
C PRO A 235 25.93 -1.86 2.83
N PHE A 236 25.50 -2.93 3.51
CA PHE A 236 26.10 -3.40 4.76
C PHE A 236 27.31 -4.32 4.52
N GLY A 237 28.25 -4.32 5.46
CA GLY A 237 29.44 -5.17 5.43
C GLY A 237 30.27 -5.09 6.71
N ILE A 238 31.16 -6.06 6.91
CA ILE A 238 32.02 -6.15 8.11
C ILE A 238 33.40 -5.55 7.82
N ARG A 239 33.99 -5.92 6.67
CA ARG A 239 35.32 -5.43 6.24
C ARG A 239 35.25 -4.04 5.58
N ALA A 240 36.33 -3.27 5.74
CA ALA A 240 36.48 -1.98 5.06
C ALA A 240 36.43 -2.15 3.53
N GLY A 241 35.74 -1.24 2.85
CA GLY A 241 35.44 -1.36 1.41
C GLY A 241 34.29 -2.29 1.05
N CYS A 242 33.62 -2.90 2.05
CA CYS A 242 32.44 -3.75 1.86
C CYS A 242 31.15 -3.20 2.50
N PHE A 243 31.19 -2.02 3.10
CA PHE A 243 30.03 -1.23 3.52
C PHE A 243 30.09 0.15 2.85
N LEU A 244 28.93 0.80 2.67
CA LEU A 244 28.84 2.11 2.02
C LEU A 244 29.45 3.24 2.90
N ASP A 245 29.03 3.33 4.16
CA ASP A 245 29.61 4.23 5.16
C ASP A 245 29.48 3.64 6.59
N ASP A 246 30.05 4.33 7.59
CA ASP A 246 30.04 3.92 9.01
C ASP A 246 28.65 3.56 9.58
N TRP A 247 27.55 4.09 9.03
CA TRP A 247 26.18 3.71 9.40
C TRP A 247 25.82 2.29 9.02
N TYR A 248 26.33 1.78 7.90
CA TYR A 248 26.09 0.43 7.40
C TYR A 248 27.14 -0.59 7.87
N GLN A 249 28.18 -0.15 8.61
CA GLN A 249 29.20 -1.06 9.11
C GLN A 249 28.62 -2.00 10.18
N ILE A 250 28.75 -3.30 9.91
CA ILE A 250 28.47 -4.37 10.87
C ILE A 250 29.77 -4.74 11.60
N VAL A 251 29.69 -4.99 12.91
CA VAL A 251 30.75 -5.66 13.66
C VAL A 251 30.23 -7.02 14.10
N CYS A 252 30.91 -8.08 13.64
CA CYS A 252 30.55 -9.45 13.97
C CYS A 252 31.28 -9.87 15.25
N GLN A 253 30.55 -9.96 16.37
CA GLN A 253 31.08 -10.28 17.69
C GLN A 253 30.92 -11.76 18.06
N GLN A 254 31.49 -12.15 19.21
CA GLN A 254 31.34 -13.47 19.84
C GLN A 254 31.66 -14.63 18.88
N ASN A 255 32.92 -14.75 18.46
CA ASN A 255 33.40 -15.77 17.51
C ASN A 255 32.56 -15.83 16.22
N ASN A 256 32.30 -14.66 15.64
CA ASN A 256 31.50 -14.44 14.44
C ASN A 256 30.03 -14.91 14.50
N THR A 257 29.38 -14.85 15.68
CA THR A 257 27.98 -15.29 15.86
C THR A 257 26.96 -14.16 16.06
N VAL A 258 27.40 -12.96 16.48
CA VAL A 258 26.48 -11.85 16.82
C VAL A 258 26.77 -10.60 15.98
N PRO A 259 25.96 -10.28 14.96
CA PRO A 259 26.10 -9.05 14.20
C PRO A 259 25.56 -7.84 14.98
N ILE A 260 26.39 -6.81 15.11
CA ILE A 260 26.05 -5.52 15.73
C ILE A 260 26.15 -4.42 14.67
N LEU A 261 25.14 -3.56 14.54
CA LEU A 261 25.22 -2.36 13.71
C LEU A 261 26.07 -1.31 14.45
N LYS A 262 27.33 -1.16 14.04
CA LYS A 262 28.44 -0.61 14.84
C LYS A 262 28.13 0.75 15.46
N LYS A 263 27.55 1.66 14.68
CA LYS A 263 27.38 3.08 15.03
C LYS A 263 26.30 3.33 16.10
N ILE A 264 25.39 2.38 16.30
CA ILE A 264 24.29 2.46 17.29
C ILE A 264 24.27 1.30 18.31
N GLY A 265 25.19 0.34 18.18
CA GLY A 265 25.33 -0.77 19.14
C GLY A 265 24.20 -1.82 19.13
N LEU A 266 23.21 -1.70 18.23
CA LEU A 266 22.09 -2.63 18.17
C LEU A 266 22.47 -3.97 17.57
N ARG A 267 22.00 -5.07 18.16
CA ARG A 267 22.10 -6.41 17.56
C ARG A 267 21.16 -6.53 16.37
N VAL A 268 21.71 -6.96 15.24
CA VAL A 268 20.95 -7.27 14.02
C VAL A 268 20.39 -8.70 14.12
N LEU A 269 19.18 -8.89 13.60
CA LEU A 269 18.43 -10.15 13.59
C LEU A 269 18.17 -10.66 12.17
N ASN A 270 17.98 -9.75 11.21
CA ASN A 270 17.90 -10.04 9.77
C ASN A 270 18.17 -8.75 8.96
N ILE A 271 18.59 -8.88 7.70
CA ILE A 271 18.65 -7.80 6.71
C ILE A 271 17.93 -8.28 5.46
N SER A 272 17.04 -7.46 4.89
CA SER A 272 16.45 -7.70 3.57
C SER A 272 16.62 -6.49 2.66
N LEU A 273 17.06 -6.75 1.44
CA LEU A 273 17.08 -5.78 0.34
C LEU A 273 15.64 -5.47 -0.11
N PRO A 274 15.40 -4.34 -0.80
CA PRO A 274 14.12 -4.07 -1.46
C PRO A 274 13.80 -5.13 -2.52
N ASP A 275 12.50 -5.32 -2.76
CA ASP A 275 11.91 -6.26 -3.72
C ASP A 275 10.61 -5.64 -4.27
N GLU A 276 10.22 -6.01 -5.49
CA GLU A 276 9.04 -5.50 -6.22
C GLU A 276 7.73 -5.61 -5.40
N ASN A 277 7.66 -6.56 -4.47
CA ASN A 277 6.47 -6.80 -3.64
C ASN A 277 6.43 -5.96 -2.35
N VAL A 278 7.53 -5.29 -1.98
CA VAL A 278 7.73 -4.74 -0.63
C VAL A 278 8.05 -3.24 -0.62
N ASN A 279 8.73 -2.73 -1.66
CA ASN A 279 9.14 -1.33 -1.84
C ASN A 279 9.67 -0.67 -0.55
N SER A 280 10.57 -1.39 0.13
CA SER A 280 11.31 -0.90 1.30
C SER A 280 12.49 -1.82 1.60
N GLY A 281 13.69 -1.25 1.79
CA GLY A 281 14.80 -1.94 2.43
C GLY A 281 14.51 -2.08 3.92
N MET A 282 14.73 -3.26 4.50
CA MET A 282 14.48 -3.48 5.93
C MET A 282 15.67 -4.09 6.67
N ILE A 283 15.87 -3.68 7.92
CA ILE A 283 16.82 -4.30 8.85
C ILE A 283 16.12 -4.53 10.19
N ASN A 284 16.05 -5.80 10.59
CA ASN A 284 15.45 -6.20 11.86
C ASN A 284 16.52 -6.11 12.94
N VAL A 285 16.26 -5.34 13.99
CA VAL A 285 17.16 -5.09 15.12
C VAL A 285 16.49 -5.47 16.44
N SER A 286 17.31 -5.75 17.44
CA SER A 286 16.88 -5.99 18.81
C SER A 286 16.95 -4.68 19.60
N LEU A 287 15.79 -4.19 20.09
CA LEU A 287 15.70 -3.03 20.99
C LEU A 287 15.35 -3.48 22.43
N PRO A 288 15.78 -2.74 23.46
CA PRO A 288 15.39 -2.97 24.84
C PRO A 288 13.95 -2.53 25.11
N VAL A 289 13.32 -3.16 26.10
CA VAL A 289 12.02 -2.74 26.67
C VAL A 289 12.24 -1.57 27.62
N ILE A 290 11.39 -0.53 27.54
CA ILE A 290 11.50 0.67 28.38
C ILE A 290 10.51 0.55 29.55
N TYR A 291 11.02 0.39 30.77
CA TYR A 291 10.20 0.27 31.98
C TYR A 291 9.93 1.62 32.65
N SER A 292 8.83 1.70 33.41
CA SER A 292 8.45 2.89 34.19
C SER A 292 9.36 3.13 35.40
N ASP A 293 9.93 2.05 35.95
CA ASP A 293 10.76 2.03 37.15
C ASP A 293 11.82 0.91 37.01
N ALA A 294 13.02 1.09 37.56
CA ALA A 294 14.11 0.11 37.48
C ALA A 294 13.84 -1.17 38.30
N SER A 295 12.91 -1.14 39.26
CA SER A 295 12.45 -2.31 40.01
C SER A 295 11.60 -3.28 39.20
N CYS A 296 11.27 -2.95 37.94
CA CYS A 296 10.33 -3.70 37.10
C CYS A 296 10.94 -4.65 36.07
N GLY A 297 12.26 -4.66 35.91
CA GLY A 297 12.98 -5.40 34.86
C GLY A 297 13.90 -4.49 34.05
N GLY A 298 14.77 -5.10 33.25
CA GLY A 298 15.81 -4.39 32.49
C GLY A 298 16.87 -3.67 33.35
N ASP A 299 17.74 -2.94 32.66
CA ASP A 299 18.81 -2.11 33.21
C ASP A 299 18.36 -0.67 33.59
N GLY A 300 17.05 -0.43 33.60
CA GLY A 300 16.41 0.80 34.08
C GLY A 300 15.53 1.48 33.02
N ARG A 301 15.56 2.82 32.98
CA ARG A 301 14.96 3.58 31.88
C ARG A 301 15.77 3.34 30.61
N GLY A 302 15.29 2.41 29.77
CA GLY A 302 15.98 1.95 28.56
C GLY A 302 16.57 3.09 27.72
N ALA A 303 17.81 2.91 27.28
CA ALA A 303 18.60 3.94 26.63
C ALA A 303 17.91 4.51 25.38
N MET A 304 17.97 5.84 25.21
CA MET A 304 17.35 6.53 24.08
C MET A 304 18.11 6.24 22.79
N VAL A 305 17.62 5.27 22.01
CA VAL A 305 18.14 4.96 20.68
C VAL A 305 17.90 6.15 19.75
N SER A 306 18.97 6.62 19.10
CA SER A 306 18.92 7.71 18.13
C SER A 306 19.62 7.31 16.84
N LEU A 307 18.87 7.33 15.75
CA LEU A 307 19.29 7.05 14.37
C LEU A 307 19.66 8.35 13.63
N LYS A 308 19.79 9.48 14.34
CA LYS A 308 19.90 10.82 13.73
C LYS A 308 21.15 11.00 12.90
N GLY A 309 20.97 11.57 11.71
CA GLY A 309 22.06 11.75 10.73
C GLY A 309 22.41 10.46 9.98
N SER A 310 21.56 9.44 10.07
CA SER A 310 21.58 8.23 9.24
C SER A 310 20.41 8.21 8.26
N GLN A 311 20.37 7.18 7.43
CA GLN A 311 19.29 6.83 6.53
C GLN A 311 18.41 5.69 7.10
N PHE A 312 18.42 5.47 8.42
CA PHE A 312 17.54 4.54 9.11
C PHE A 312 16.35 5.28 9.75
N VAL A 313 15.15 4.73 9.60
CA VAL A 313 13.94 5.20 10.30
C VAL A 313 13.18 4.02 10.91
N PHE A 314 12.52 4.22 12.06
CA PHE A 314 11.64 3.19 12.63
C PHE A 314 10.42 3.01 11.72
N SER A 315 10.28 1.82 11.12
CA SER A 315 9.23 1.55 10.13
C SER A 315 7.83 1.88 10.64
N GLN A 316 7.08 2.66 9.86
CA GLN A 316 5.66 2.95 10.13
C GLN A 316 4.73 1.79 9.80
N LYS A 317 5.11 0.98 8.79
CA LYS A 317 4.33 -0.11 8.23
C LYS A 317 4.44 -1.38 9.08
N TRP A 318 5.60 -1.57 9.71
CA TRP A 318 5.95 -2.81 10.37
C TRP A 318 6.14 -2.74 11.88
N ASN A 319 6.05 -1.54 12.51
CA ASN A 319 6.09 -1.42 13.98
C ASN A 319 4.90 -0.68 14.57
N ILE A 320 4.44 -1.19 15.71
CA ILE A 320 3.48 -0.52 16.60
C ILE A 320 4.14 -0.21 17.94
N PHE A 321 4.00 1.04 18.40
CA PHE A 321 4.32 1.42 19.78
C PHE A 321 3.27 0.82 20.71
N THR A 322 3.69 -0.12 21.54
CA THR A 322 2.83 -0.85 22.49
C THR A 322 3.19 -0.46 23.91
N VAL A 323 2.17 -0.21 24.72
CA VAL A 323 2.27 0.19 26.13
C VAL A 323 1.46 -0.79 26.97
N VAL A 324 2.05 -1.24 28.07
CA VAL A 324 1.45 -2.15 29.05
C VAL A 324 1.49 -1.53 30.44
N GLY A 325 0.41 -1.68 31.19
CA GLY A 325 0.24 -1.18 32.55
C GLY A 325 -1.15 -0.56 32.76
N CYS A 326 -1.64 -0.57 33.99
CA CYS A 326 -2.93 0.05 34.33
C CYS A 326 -2.82 1.55 34.58
N ASN A 327 -3.89 2.27 34.24
CA ASN A 327 -4.17 3.67 34.63
C ASN A 327 -2.99 4.62 34.38
N THR A 328 -2.42 4.55 33.18
CA THR A 328 -1.27 5.35 32.77
C THR A 328 -1.49 6.00 31.41
N LEU A 329 -0.92 7.19 31.25
CA LEU A 329 -0.72 7.86 29.98
C LEU A 329 0.78 7.79 29.67
N VAL A 330 1.14 7.16 28.56
CA VAL A 330 2.54 7.02 28.15
C VAL A 330 2.74 7.73 26.81
N THR A 331 3.72 8.64 26.79
CA THR A 331 4.00 9.51 25.65
C THR A 331 5.40 9.25 25.13
N GLY A 332 5.52 8.92 23.85
CA GLY A 332 6.78 8.95 23.10
C GLY A 332 7.04 10.36 22.58
N ASN A 333 8.25 10.87 22.77
CA ASN A 333 8.66 12.22 22.34
C ASN A 333 9.97 12.18 21.55
N SER A 334 9.93 12.55 20.28
CA SER A 334 11.13 12.88 19.51
C SER A 334 11.61 14.29 19.88
N THR A 335 12.91 14.55 19.73
CA THR A 335 13.45 15.92 19.78
C THR A 335 12.99 16.78 18.58
N GLU A 336 12.45 16.18 17.52
CA GLU A 336 11.91 16.80 16.31
C GLU A 336 10.44 17.25 16.49
N SER A 337 10.07 17.76 17.67
CA SER A 337 8.71 18.19 18.07
C SER A 337 7.59 17.12 18.06
N ALA A 338 7.75 15.99 17.37
CA ALA A 338 6.73 14.95 17.24
C ALA A 338 6.41 14.23 18.57
N VAL A 339 5.11 14.02 18.83
CA VAL A 339 4.60 13.30 20.01
C VAL A 339 3.63 12.21 19.57
N PHE A 340 3.81 11.03 20.15
CA PHE A 340 2.95 9.87 19.99
C PHE A 340 2.72 9.21 21.35
N GLY A 341 2.00 8.10 21.38
CA GLY A 341 1.66 7.39 22.62
C GLY A 341 0.17 7.18 22.80
N CYS A 342 -0.21 6.66 23.96
CA CYS A 342 -1.57 6.23 24.24
C CYS A 342 -1.85 6.18 25.75
N ARG A 343 -3.11 5.90 26.10
CA ARG A 343 -3.57 5.76 27.48
C ARG A 343 -4.19 4.39 27.68
N SER A 344 -3.83 3.72 28.77
CA SER A 344 -4.41 2.45 29.20
C SER A 344 -5.14 2.61 30.53
N LYS A 345 -6.30 1.94 30.64
CA LYS A 345 -7.09 1.77 31.86
C LYS A 345 -7.34 0.29 32.12
N CYS A 346 -7.83 -0.02 33.31
CA CYS A 346 -8.18 -1.37 33.75
C CYS A 346 -9.48 -1.36 34.57
N ALA A 347 -10.25 -2.45 34.50
CA ALA A 347 -11.42 -2.68 35.34
C ALA A 347 -11.05 -3.52 36.58
N GLY A 348 -10.15 -3.00 37.43
CA GLY A 348 -9.69 -3.67 38.65
C GLY A 348 -8.18 -3.65 38.84
N ASN A 349 -7.72 -4.37 39.87
CA ASN A 349 -6.36 -4.31 40.39
C ASN A 349 -5.39 -5.26 39.65
N ASN A 350 -5.89 -6.41 39.21
CA ASN A 350 -5.15 -7.39 38.42
C ASN A 350 -5.61 -7.33 36.97
N PHE A 351 -4.65 -7.30 36.03
CA PHE A 351 -4.91 -7.45 34.61
C PHE A 351 -4.00 -8.55 34.05
N THR A 352 -4.53 -9.36 33.14
CA THR A 352 -3.79 -10.37 32.38
C THR A 352 -4.01 -10.10 30.91
N ILE A 353 -2.94 -9.75 30.20
CA ILE A 353 -2.98 -9.55 28.75
C ILE A 353 -3.06 -10.92 28.09
N SER A 354 -4.14 -11.17 27.35
CA SER A 354 -4.16 -12.25 26.36
C SER A 354 -3.20 -11.91 25.22
N LYS A 355 -2.56 -12.92 24.63
CA LYS A 355 -1.71 -12.76 23.44
C LYS A 355 -2.46 -12.11 22.26
N ASP A 356 -3.76 -12.35 22.21
CA ASP A 356 -4.71 -11.86 21.21
C ASP A 356 -5.39 -10.53 21.63
N SER A 357 -4.87 -9.86 22.67
CA SER A 357 -5.42 -8.58 23.13
C SER A 357 -5.26 -7.50 22.07
N ALA A 358 -6.38 -6.92 21.64
CA ALA A 358 -6.41 -5.79 20.70
C ALA A 358 -5.86 -4.47 21.28
N CYS A 359 -5.40 -4.47 22.55
CA CYS A 359 -4.83 -3.32 23.26
C CYS A 359 -5.57 -2.01 23.02
N SER A 360 -6.88 -2.03 23.31
CA SER A 360 -7.83 -0.95 23.00
C SER A 360 -7.70 0.29 23.91
N GLY A 361 -6.80 0.24 24.91
CA GLY A 361 -6.73 1.18 26.02
C GLY A 361 -7.64 0.86 27.20
N ARG A 362 -8.38 -0.26 27.18
CA ARG A 362 -9.29 -0.68 28.27
C ARG A 362 -8.81 -1.88 29.08
N ASP A 363 -7.83 -2.60 28.55
CA ASP A 363 -7.52 -3.99 28.89
C ASP A 363 -6.11 -4.12 29.49
N GLY A 364 -5.62 -3.05 30.13
CA GLY A 364 -4.24 -2.97 30.66
C GLY A 364 -3.14 -2.80 29.62
N CYS A 365 -3.47 -2.68 28.33
CA CYS A 365 -2.55 -2.21 27.30
C CYS A 365 -3.20 -1.24 26.31
N CYS A 366 -2.36 -0.44 25.67
CA CYS A 366 -2.74 0.45 24.58
C CYS A 366 -1.69 0.43 23.47
N GLN A 367 -2.08 0.80 22.25
CA GLN A 367 -1.19 0.89 21.09
C GLN A 367 -1.28 2.26 20.40
N SER A 368 -0.19 2.66 19.74
CA SER A 368 -0.08 3.92 19.00
C SER A 368 0.81 3.77 17.77
N LEU A 369 0.55 4.58 16.74
CA LEU A 369 1.34 4.61 15.50
C LEU A 369 2.47 5.64 15.60
N LEU A 370 3.58 5.38 14.92
CA LEU A 370 4.78 6.21 14.99
C LEU A 370 4.65 7.54 14.21
N PRO A 371 5.45 8.57 14.55
CA PRO A 371 5.78 9.68 13.67
C PRO A 371 6.35 9.23 12.33
N LEU A 372 6.31 10.11 11.33
CA LEU A 372 6.98 9.87 10.04
C LEU A 372 8.47 10.09 10.24
N ASN A 373 9.29 9.26 9.59
CA ASN A 373 10.76 9.34 9.64
C ASN A 373 11.30 9.43 11.08
N LEU A 374 10.70 8.65 11.99
CA LEU A 374 11.10 8.63 13.38
C LEU A 374 12.54 8.09 13.48
N GLN A 375 13.48 8.96 13.84
CA GLN A 375 14.87 8.58 14.10
C GLN A 375 15.21 8.53 15.59
N ASP A 376 14.46 9.23 16.46
CA ASP A 376 14.68 9.25 17.90
C ASP A 376 13.35 9.30 18.67
N PHE A 377 13.30 8.65 19.83
CA PHE A 377 12.22 8.88 20.80
C PHE A 377 12.68 8.60 22.23
N GLY A 378 12.40 9.55 23.11
CA GLY A 378 12.26 9.26 24.54
C GLY A 378 10.87 8.69 24.83
N VAL A 379 10.71 8.03 25.97
CA VAL A 379 9.39 7.64 26.50
C VAL A 379 9.22 8.20 27.90
N ASN A 380 8.09 8.86 28.15
CA ASN A 380 7.71 9.36 29.46
C ASN A 380 6.39 8.71 29.93
N PHE A 381 6.42 8.18 31.14
CA PHE A 381 5.25 7.61 31.82
C PHE A 381 4.59 8.66 32.71
N LYS A 382 3.26 8.74 32.69
CA LYS A 382 2.47 9.54 33.61
C LYS A 382 1.41 8.68 34.30
N GLU A 383 1.39 8.75 35.63
CA GLU A 383 0.36 8.13 36.46
C GLU A 383 -0.97 8.88 36.35
N GLU A 384 -2.08 8.13 36.24
CA GLU A 384 -3.44 8.67 36.29
C GLU A 384 -4.35 7.93 37.31
N GLY A 385 -3.79 7.06 38.16
CA GLY A 385 -4.54 6.39 39.24
C GLY A 385 -3.64 5.58 40.17
N GLY A 386 -3.94 5.59 41.48
CA GLY A 386 -3.06 5.12 42.56
C GLY A 386 -2.89 3.60 42.72
N HIS A 387 -2.68 2.85 41.64
CA HIS A 387 -2.20 1.46 41.72
C HIS A 387 -0.79 1.35 41.16
N GLY A 388 0.18 1.26 42.08
CA GLY A 388 1.57 0.95 41.77
C GLY A 388 1.69 -0.50 41.29
N GLY A 389 2.12 -0.66 40.05
CA GLY A 389 2.37 -1.93 39.39
C GLY A 389 3.15 -1.66 38.12
N CYS A 390 4.01 -2.61 37.72
CA CYS A 390 4.99 -2.38 36.67
C CYS A 390 4.36 -2.07 35.31
N LYS A 391 4.92 -1.05 34.65
CA LYS A 391 4.46 -0.54 33.35
C LYS A 391 5.65 -0.48 32.42
N TYR A 392 5.42 -0.77 31.15
CA TYR A 392 6.48 -0.83 30.16
C TYR A 392 5.98 -0.46 28.76
N ALA A 393 6.89 0.02 27.94
CA ALA A 393 6.62 0.50 26.59
C ALA A 393 7.73 0.03 25.65
N PHE A 394 7.33 -0.33 24.42
CA PHE A 394 8.22 -0.92 23.44
C PHE A 394 7.70 -0.71 22.02
N LEU A 395 8.59 -0.83 21.05
CA LEU A 395 8.22 -1.12 19.67
C LEU A 395 8.15 -2.65 19.52
N ARG A 396 7.12 -3.15 18.84
CA ARG A 396 7.05 -4.54 18.37
C ARG A 396 6.81 -4.54 16.88
N SER A 397 7.28 -5.58 16.18
CA SER A 397 6.86 -5.81 14.80
C SER A 397 5.43 -6.35 14.73
N ASP A 398 4.65 -5.92 13.74
CA ASP A 398 3.22 -6.30 13.60
C ASP A 398 2.98 -7.81 13.51
N PHE A 399 3.92 -8.57 12.95
CA PHE A 399 3.90 -10.05 12.91
C PHE A 399 4.06 -10.72 14.27
N THR A 400 4.48 -9.99 15.31
CA THR A 400 4.79 -10.54 16.63
C THR A 400 3.64 -10.28 17.61
N GLY A 401 3.06 -11.33 18.18
CA GLY A 401 1.93 -11.22 19.12
C GLY A 401 2.28 -10.45 20.40
N VAL A 402 1.27 -10.09 21.21
CA VAL A 402 1.54 -9.38 22.48
C VAL A 402 2.05 -10.40 23.51
N TYR A 403 3.37 -10.53 23.62
CA TYR A 403 4.01 -11.46 24.55
C TYR A 403 3.88 -11.01 26.02
N ASP A 404 3.86 -11.98 26.94
CA ASP A 404 4.23 -11.73 28.34
C ASP A 404 5.76 -11.60 28.38
N LEU A 405 6.26 -10.35 28.51
CA LEU A 405 7.69 -10.02 28.38
C LEU A 405 8.56 -10.46 29.56
N ARG A 406 8.01 -11.19 30.54
CA ARG A 406 8.75 -11.87 31.63
C ARG A 406 9.81 -12.90 31.16
N LEU A 407 10.01 -13.05 29.85
CA LEU A 407 10.91 -14.00 29.21
C LEU A 407 12.01 -13.35 28.34
N SER A 408 11.97 -12.03 28.09
CA SER A 408 13.00 -11.31 27.33
C SER A 408 12.90 -9.79 27.52
N ASP A 409 13.98 -9.17 27.98
CA ASP A 409 14.10 -7.70 28.09
C ASP A 409 14.31 -6.99 26.72
N THR A 410 14.34 -7.74 25.61
CA THR A 410 14.53 -7.21 24.24
C THR A 410 13.53 -7.76 23.22
N ILE A 411 13.23 -6.98 22.19
CA ILE A 411 12.18 -7.26 21.19
C ILE A 411 12.68 -6.98 19.76
N PRO A 412 12.26 -7.76 18.74
CA PRO A 412 12.48 -7.44 17.33
C PRO A 412 11.72 -6.20 16.84
N VAL A 413 12.44 -5.27 16.23
CA VAL A 413 11.95 -4.01 15.66
C VAL A 413 12.49 -3.88 14.24
N VAL A 414 11.68 -3.35 13.32
CA VAL A 414 12.04 -3.18 11.91
C VAL A 414 12.47 -1.73 11.64
N LEU A 415 13.68 -1.51 11.16
CA LEU A 415 14.06 -0.22 10.58
C LEU A 415 13.88 -0.29 9.06
N GLU A 416 13.28 0.73 8.47
CA GLU A 416 13.37 1.00 7.04
C GLU A 416 14.73 1.64 6.74
N TRP A 417 15.35 1.30 5.60
CA TRP A 417 16.61 1.85 5.14
C TRP A 417 16.67 1.94 3.62
N GLY A 418 17.27 3.03 3.14
CA GLY A 418 17.71 3.19 1.75
C GLY A 418 18.99 4.05 1.72
N ILE A 419 19.52 4.32 0.53
CA ILE A 419 20.75 5.11 0.38
C ILE A 419 20.42 6.59 0.20
N ALA A 420 21.25 7.52 0.71
CA ALA A 420 21.02 8.95 0.49
C ALA A 420 21.15 9.30 -1.00
N ASN A 421 20.07 9.86 -1.56
CA ASN A 421 19.89 10.11 -2.99
C ASN A 421 20.90 11.12 -3.59
N ASP A 422 21.53 11.94 -2.77
CA ASP A 422 22.48 13.00 -3.12
C ASP A 422 23.95 12.54 -3.13
N THR A 423 24.20 11.27 -2.79
CA THR A 423 25.52 10.64 -2.90
C THR A 423 25.88 10.34 -4.35
N ASN A 424 27.16 10.47 -4.74
CA ASN A 424 27.59 10.07 -6.08
C ASN A 424 27.30 8.57 -6.31
N TYR A 425 27.43 7.72 -5.28
CA TYR A 425 26.96 6.33 -5.32
C TYR A 425 25.53 6.24 -5.87
N ALA A 426 24.58 6.97 -5.28
CA ALA A 426 23.18 6.90 -5.69
C ALA A 426 23.00 7.44 -7.11
N ILE A 427 23.58 8.61 -7.41
CA ILE A 427 23.51 9.24 -8.73
C ILE A 427 24.06 8.32 -9.82
N GLU A 428 25.25 7.74 -9.62
CA GLU A 428 25.89 6.78 -10.53
C GLU A 428 25.02 5.52 -10.69
N ARG A 429 24.41 5.00 -9.62
CA ARG A 429 23.52 3.83 -9.67
C ARG A 429 22.21 4.10 -10.43
N ILE A 430 21.65 5.29 -10.30
CA ILE A 430 20.46 5.73 -11.04
C ILE A 430 20.80 5.89 -12.53
N TRP A 431 21.99 6.42 -12.88
CA TRP A 431 22.42 6.45 -14.28
C TRP A 431 22.58 5.05 -14.89
N GLN A 432 23.00 4.06 -14.11
CA GLN A 432 23.13 2.68 -14.58
C GLN A 432 21.78 1.97 -14.84
N ASP A 433 20.71 2.31 -14.11
CA ASP A 433 19.35 1.78 -14.37
C ASP A 433 18.89 2.05 -15.82
N TYR A 434 19.20 3.24 -16.36
CA TYR A 434 18.85 3.57 -17.75
C TYR A 434 19.50 2.67 -18.81
N ASP A 435 20.61 1.97 -18.49
CA ASP A 435 21.36 1.09 -19.40
C ASP A 435 21.28 -0.41 -19.04
N ASP A 436 20.78 -0.80 -17.86
CA ASP A 436 20.75 -2.20 -17.36
C ASP A 436 19.35 -2.63 -16.87
N ASP A 437 18.63 -3.35 -17.72
CA ASP A 437 17.28 -3.89 -17.47
C ASP A 437 17.17 -4.90 -16.30
N SER A 438 18.28 -5.32 -15.68
CA SER A 438 18.28 -6.35 -14.62
C SER A 438 17.94 -5.84 -13.21
N PHE A 439 17.92 -4.52 -13.02
CA PHE A 439 17.52 -3.87 -11.77
C PHE A 439 16.82 -2.55 -12.02
N HIS A 440 16.09 -2.06 -11.02
CA HIS A 440 15.46 -0.75 -11.04
C HIS A 440 15.75 -0.01 -9.73
N CYS A 441 16.13 1.27 -9.82
CA CYS A 441 16.39 2.18 -8.72
C CYS A 441 15.30 3.26 -8.63
N ILE A 442 14.41 3.11 -7.66
CA ILE A 442 13.46 4.15 -7.26
C ILE A 442 14.28 5.28 -6.60
N SER A 443 14.35 6.42 -7.27
CA SER A 443 15.04 7.61 -6.75
C SER A 443 14.05 8.70 -6.40
N VAL A 444 13.93 9.02 -5.11
CA VAL A 444 13.12 10.15 -4.63
C VAL A 444 13.94 11.43 -4.76
N GLU A 445 13.58 12.34 -5.66
CA GLU A 445 14.24 13.64 -5.82
C GLU A 445 13.40 14.76 -5.17
N ASN A 446 13.75 15.19 -3.95
CA ASN A 446 13.12 16.37 -3.32
C ASN A 446 13.64 17.65 -3.97
N SER A 447 12.78 18.28 -4.75
CA SER A 447 13.12 19.51 -5.46
C SER A 447 12.84 20.71 -4.53
N ALA A 448 13.81 21.22 -3.76
CA ALA A 448 13.51 21.98 -2.53
C ALA A 448 12.63 23.25 -2.64
N ARG A 449 12.59 23.99 -3.76
CA ARG A 449 11.60 25.06 -3.98
C ARG A 449 10.15 24.53 -4.14
N ARG A 450 9.93 23.19 -4.28
CA ARG A 450 8.70 22.49 -4.77
C ARG A 450 7.78 21.87 -3.71
N GLY A 451 8.21 21.71 -2.46
CA GLY A 451 7.37 21.08 -1.42
C GLY A 451 6.90 19.66 -1.77
N SER A 452 7.63 18.98 -2.66
CA SER A 452 7.26 17.67 -3.21
C SER A 452 8.52 16.99 -3.75
N GLY A 453 8.59 15.68 -3.52
CA GLY A 453 9.54 14.77 -4.15
C GLY A 453 9.01 14.28 -5.49
N THR A 454 9.90 13.89 -6.40
CA THR A 454 9.52 13.17 -7.63
C THR A 454 10.22 11.83 -7.62
N ILE A 455 9.50 10.72 -7.81
CA ILE A 455 10.17 9.48 -8.23
C ILE A 455 10.50 9.62 -9.71
N TYR A 456 11.78 9.44 -10.02
CA TYR A 456 12.24 9.16 -11.37
C TYR A 456 12.30 7.65 -11.57
N ASP A 457 11.59 7.21 -12.60
CA ASP A 457 11.40 5.83 -13.01
C ASP A 457 11.58 5.75 -14.53
N ARG A 458 12.15 4.64 -14.99
CA ARG A 458 12.19 4.19 -16.39
C ARG A 458 10.84 4.30 -17.09
N TYR A 459 9.73 4.11 -16.38
CA TYR A 459 8.36 4.22 -16.89
C TYR A 459 7.73 5.62 -16.77
N GLY A 460 8.36 6.59 -16.08
CA GLY A 460 7.88 7.97 -16.01
C GLY A 460 8.29 8.73 -14.75
N SER A 461 7.54 9.77 -14.41
CA SER A 461 7.77 10.58 -13.21
C SER A 461 6.48 10.84 -12.45
N TYR A 462 6.46 10.56 -11.15
CA TYR A 462 5.30 10.78 -10.28
C TYR A 462 5.66 11.49 -8.98
N ASN A 463 4.73 12.32 -8.48
CA ASN A 463 4.96 13.26 -7.38
C ASN A 463 4.63 12.62 -6.02
N ILE A 464 5.47 12.89 -5.01
CA ILE A 464 5.31 12.59 -3.58
C ILE A 464 5.24 13.91 -2.81
N ASP A 465 4.57 13.97 -1.66
CA ASP A 465 4.57 15.15 -0.77
C ASP A 465 5.89 15.31 0.02
N SER A 466 6.34 16.54 0.30
CA SER A 466 7.57 16.74 1.08
C SER A 466 7.42 16.37 2.56
N GLY A 467 8.46 15.76 3.12
CA GLY A 467 8.54 15.36 4.53
C GLY A 467 9.12 13.96 4.73
N GLU A 468 9.22 13.18 3.64
CA GLU A 468 9.88 11.87 3.60
C GLU A 468 11.40 11.98 3.58
N MET A 469 12.08 11.00 4.20
CA MET A 469 13.53 10.91 4.18
C MET A 469 14.00 10.44 2.80
N LEU A 470 15.07 11.06 2.29
CA LEU A 470 15.51 10.88 0.92
C LEU A 470 16.28 9.57 0.71
N PHE A 471 15.52 8.52 0.43
CA PHE A 471 16.03 7.23 0.01
C PHE A 471 16.04 7.12 -1.51
N MET A 472 17.19 6.74 -2.06
CA MET A 472 17.24 5.88 -3.24
C MET A 472 17.14 4.43 -2.76
N GLU A 473 16.20 3.67 -3.33
CA GLU A 473 16.11 2.24 -3.13
C GLU A 473 16.17 1.50 -4.46
N CYS A 474 16.97 0.43 -4.52
CA CYS A 474 17.08 -0.39 -5.72
C CYS A 474 16.64 -1.84 -5.44
N HIS A 475 15.91 -2.44 -6.38
CA HIS A 475 15.49 -3.83 -6.39
C HIS A 475 15.85 -4.49 -7.74
N CYS A 476 15.91 -5.83 -7.77
CA CYS A 476 16.04 -6.55 -9.04
C CYS A 476 14.68 -6.58 -9.74
N THR A 477 14.66 -6.43 -11.07
CA THR A 477 13.43 -6.48 -11.88
C THR A 477 12.90 -7.90 -12.04
N GLU A 478 11.63 -8.03 -12.44
CA GLU A 478 10.95 -9.32 -12.56
C GLU A 478 11.75 -10.37 -13.37
N GLY A 479 12.15 -11.45 -12.69
CA GLY A 479 12.97 -12.55 -13.25
C GLY A 479 14.46 -12.48 -12.92
N TYR A 480 14.90 -11.42 -12.23
CA TYR A 480 16.26 -11.27 -11.69
C TYR A 480 16.25 -11.35 -10.17
N HIS A 481 17.25 -12.04 -9.61
CA HIS A 481 17.45 -12.13 -8.16
C HIS A 481 18.91 -11.86 -7.81
N GLY A 482 19.15 -11.31 -6.62
CA GLY A 482 20.50 -10.95 -6.15
C GLY A 482 20.51 -9.64 -5.38
N ASN A 483 21.40 -8.72 -5.75
CA ASN A 483 21.54 -7.42 -5.08
C ASN A 483 21.66 -6.28 -6.11
N ALA A 484 20.66 -5.40 -6.12
CA ALA A 484 20.59 -4.25 -7.03
C ALA A 484 21.58 -3.12 -6.71
N TYR A 485 22.19 -3.13 -5.52
CA TYR A 485 23.23 -2.19 -5.10
C TYR A 485 24.67 -2.64 -5.48
N VAL A 486 24.80 -3.62 -6.38
CA VAL A 486 26.10 -4.12 -6.85
C VAL A 486 26.05 -4.28 -8.36
N ASP A 487 27.08 -3.84 -9.08
CA ASP A 487 27.23 -4.07 -10.52
C ASP A 487 27.03 -5.56 -10.87
N GLY A 488 26.21 -5.84 -11.89
CA GLY A 488 25.84 -7.21 -12.28
C GLY A 488 25.35 -8.09 -11.10
N GLY A 489 24.84 -7.46 -10.03
CA GLY A 489 24.47 -8.10 -8.78
C GLY A 489 23.10 -8.77 -8.86
N CYS A 490 22.19 -8.22 -9.65
CA CYS A 490 20.96 -8.87 -10.08
C CYS A 490 21.24 -9.84 -11.23
N LYS A 491 20.74 -11.07 -11.12
CA LYS A 491 21.08 -12.18 -12.02
C LYS A 491 19.84 -12.92 -12.42
N ALA A 492 19.69 -13.16 -13.73
CA ALA A 492 18.58 -13.92 -14.29
C ALA A 492 18.52 -15.32 -13.66
N GLU A 493 17.40 -15.64 -13.02
CA GLU A 493 17.15 -16.93 -12.39
C GLU A 493 16.04 -17.70 -13.11
N CYS A 494 16.29 -18.99 -13.30
CA CYS A 494 15.45 -19.87 -14.10
C CYS A 494 14.29 -20.42 -13.27
N ASP A 495 13.26 -19.61 -12.99
CA ASP A 495 12.05 -20.10 -12.32
C ASP A 495 11.41 -21.27 -13.09
N PRO A 496 11.31 -22.49 -12.49
CA PRO A 496 10.69 -23.64 -13.14
C PRO A 496 9.19 -23.47 -13.43
N ARG A 497 8.49 -22.52 -12.77
CA ARG A 497 7.05 -22.28 -12.99
C ARG A 497 6.82 -21.46 -14.26
N ARG A 498 7.57 -20.38 -14.47
CA ARG A 498 7.60 -19.59 -15.71
C ARG A 498 8.32 -20.30 -16.86
N CYS A 499 9.28 -21.18 -16.57
CA CYS A 499 10.14 -21.83 -17.56
C CYS A 499 10.01 -23.37 -17.60
N PRO A 500 8.91 -23.94 -18.15
CA PRO A 500 8.67 -25.39 -18.24
C PRO A 500 9.54 -26.10 -19.31
N GLY A 501 10.75 -25.63 -19.56
CA GLY A 501 11.68 -26.12 -20.58
C GLY A 501 13.13 -26.08 -20.11
N THR A 502 14.07 -26.15 -21.05
CA THR A 502 15.49 -25.95 -20.76
C THR A 502 15.77 -24.44 -20.74
N CYS A 503 15.88 -23.87 -19.54
CA CYS A 503 16.36 -22.51 -19.37
C CYS A 503 17.82 -22.40 -19.85
N VAL A 504 18.08 -21.48 -20.78
CA VAL A 504 19.44 -21.10 -21.20
C VAL A 504 19.68 -19.69 -20.68
N LYS A 505 20.71 -19.53 -19.84
CA LYS A 505 21.17 -18.22 -19.37
C LYS A 505 21.94 -17.53 -20.49
N GLU A 506 21.59 -16.27 -20.75
CA GLU A 506 22.29 -15.41 -21.70
C GLU A 506 22.84 -14.19 -20.96
N ARG A 507 23.54 -13.29 -21.68
CA ARG A 507 24.27 -12.19 -21.03
C ARG A 507 23.30 -11.06 -20.67
N GLY A 508 22.80 -11.09 -19.43
CA GLY A 508 21.75 -10.16 -19.00
C GLY A 508 20.34 -10.56 -19.43
N SER A 509 20.07 -11.87 -19.60
CA SER A 509 18.70 -12.41 -19.75
C SER A 509 18.67 -13.93 -19.54
N PHE A 510 17.48 -14.52 -19.64
CA PHE A 510 17.32 -15.96 -19.84
C PHE A 510 16.31 -16.23 -20.96
N ARG A 511 16.49 -17.33 -21.69
CA ARG A 511 15.46 -17.85 -22.61
C ARG A 511 15.04 -19.27 -22.27
N CYS A 512 13.74 -19.49 -22.31
CA CYS A 512 13.16 -20.83 -22.17
C CYS A 512 13.22 -21.56 -23.50
N VAL A 513 14.28 -22.31 -23.73
CA VAL A 513 14.33 -23.27 -24.85
C VAL A 513 13.39 -24.41 -24.49
N GLY A 514 12.15 -24.34 -24.98
CA GLY A 514 11.14 -25.38 -24.77
C GLY A 514 11.73 -26.76 -25.06
N SER A 515 11.64 -27.69 -24.10
CA SER A 515 12.38 -28.95 -24.22
C SER A 515 11.90 -29.71 -25.46
N GLY A 516 12.80 -29.83 -26.44
CA GLY A 516 12.53 -30.29 -27.80
C GLY A 516 12.22 -31.78 -27.89
N LYS A 517 11.21 -32.25 -27.17
CA LYS A 517 10.52 -33.52 -27.43
C LYS A 517 9.52 -33.33 -28.58
N THR A 518 9.96 -32.66 -29.64
CA THR A 518 9.74 -33.13 -31.02
C THR A 518 10.28 -34.56 -31.12
N LYS A 519 9.52 -35.51 -30.56
CA LYS A 519 9.43 -36.82 -31.17
C LYS A 519 9.03 -36.53 -32.61
N PHE A 520 9.94 -36.76 -33.55
CA PHE A 520 9.60 -36.92 -34.96
C PHE A 520 8.80 -38.22 -35.11
N ILE A 521 7.58 -38.23 -34.56
CA ILE A 521 6.57 -39.15 -35.01
C ILE A 521 6.17 -38.62 -36.37
N LEU A 522 6.69 -39.23 -37.43
CA LEU A 522 6.06 -39.20 -38.73
C LEU A 522 4.71 -39.93 -38.59
N ILE A 523 3.72 -39.27 -37.99
CA ILE A 523 2.32 -39.62 -38.17
C ILE A 523 2.00 -39.20 -39.60
N GLY A 524 2.32 -40.09 -40.54
CA GLY A 524 2.02 -39.88 -41.94
C GLY A 524 0.54 -39.57 -42.13
N SER A 525 0.25 -38.74 -43.12
CA SER A 525 -1.10 -38.30 -43.50
C SER A 525 -1.94 -39.42 -44.13
N GLY A 526 -2.12 -40.52 -43.39
CA GLY A 526 -2.83 -41.74 -43.78
C GLY A 526 -3.85 -42.24 -42.75
N ALA A 527 -3.78 -41.79 -41.49
CA ALA A 527 -4.72 -42.20 -40.45
C ALA A 527 -6.18 -41.82 -40.80
N SER A 528 -6.40 -40.62 -41.35
CA SER A 528 -7.73 -40.16 -41.78
C SER A 528 -8.31 -40.98 -42.94
N LEU A 529 -7.46 -41.45 -43.87
CA LEU A 529 -7.89 -42.27 -45.00
C LEU A 529 -8.23 -43.70 -44.57
N LEU A 530 -7.41 -44.32 -43.73
CA LEU A 530 -7.71 -45.65 -43.14
C LEU A 530 -8.96 -45.61 -42.26
N GLY A 531 -9.12 -44.57 -41.44
CA GLY A 531 -10.32 -44.35 -40.64
C GLY A 531 -11.58 -44.23 -41.50
N ALA A 532 -11.56 -43.38 -42.53
CA ALA A 532 -12.68 -43.22 -43.46
C ALA A 532 -13.00 -44.51 -44.22
N LEU A 533 -11.98 -45.24 -44.68
CA LEU A 533 -12.17 -46.48 -45.46
C LEU A 533 -12.76 -47.61 -44.60
N LEU A 534 -12.34 -47.74 -43.33
CA LEU A 534 -12.98 -48.64 -42.37
C LEU A 534 -14.45 -48.25 -42.10
N LEU A 535 -14.74 -46.95 -42.00
CA LEU A 535 -16.11 -46.44 -41.80
C LEU A 535 -17.00 -46.75 -43.02
N CYS A 536 -16.49 -46.57 -44.24
CA CYS A 536 -17.18 -46.97 -45.47
C CYS A 536 -17.43 -48.47 -45.56
N LEU A 537 -16.47 -49.32 -45.18
CA LEU A 537 -16.65 -50.77 -45.12
C LEU A 537 -17.70 -51.19 -44.08
N ALA A 538 -17.70 -50.56 -42.91
CA ALA A 538 -18.71 -50.80 -41.88
C ALA A 538 -20.12 -50.42 -42.36
N LEU A 539 -20.28 -49.25 -43.00
CA LEU A 539 -21.55 -48.80 -43.58
C LEU A 539 -22.03 -49.72 -44.72
N TRP A 540 -21.12 -50.21 -45.57
CA TRP A 540 -21.45 -51.18 -46.64
C TRP A 540 -21.87 -52.54 -46.08
N GLY A 541 -21.21 -53.01 -45.01
CA GLY A 541 -21.61 -54.20 -44.26
C GLY A 541 -23.00 -54.05 -43.65
N LEU A 542 -23.28 -52.92 -43.01
CA LEU A 542 -24.59 -52.60 -42.44
C LEU A 542 -25.69 -52.54 -43.51
N TYR A 543 -25.41 -51.92 -44.66
CA TYR A 543 -26.30 -51.89 -45.82
C TYR A 543 -26.62 -53.31 -46.35
N LYS A 544 -25.60 -54.17 -46.53
CA LYS A 544 -25.80 -55.56 -46.93
C LYS A 544 -26.62 -56.35 -45.90
N TYR A 545 -26.38 -56.15 -44.60
CA TYR A 545 -27.17 -56.78 -43.54
C TYR A 545 -28.64 -56.33 -43.56
N ILE A 546 -28.90 -55.03 -43.69
CA ILE A 546 -30.25 -54.47 -43.79
C ILE A 546 -30.97 -54.97 -45.05
N LYS A 547 -30.28 -55.03 -46.20
CA LYS A 547 -30.83 -55.59 -47.45
C LYS A 547 -31.21 -57.07 -47.26
N LYS A 548 -30.31 -57.90 -46.70
CA LYS A 548 -30.58 -59.32 -46.42
C LYS A 548 -31.74 -59.51 -45.43
N ARG A 549 -31.86 -58.68 -44.38
CA ARG A 549 -33.04 -58.68 -43.49
C ARG A 549 -34.33 -58.31 -44.21
N LYS A 550 -34.30 -57.32 -45.13
CA LYS A 550 -35.48 -56.95 -45.93
C LYS A 550 -35.90 -58.09 -46.87
N GLU A 551 -34.96 -58.77 -47.51
CA GLU A 551 -35.23 -59.93 -48.37
C GLU A 551 -35.82 -61.12 -47.58
N ILE A 552 -35.32 -61.39 -46.37
CA ILE A 552 -35.89 -62.42 -45.48
C ILE A 552 -37.32 -62.04 -45.08
N LYS A 553 -37.56 -60.80 -44.60
CA LYS A 553 -38.91 -60.33 -44.25
C LYS A 553 -39.88 -60.29 -45.43
N LEU A 554 -39.37 -60.12 -46.65
CA LEU A 554 -40.19 -60.21 -47.86
C LEU A 554 -40.59 -61.67 -48.14
N LYS A 555 -39.66 -62.62 -47.99
CA LYS A 555 -39.94 -64.06 -48.11
C LYS A 555 -40.91 -64.56 -47.03
N GLU A 556 -40.79 -64.11 -45.79
CA GLU A 556 -41.77 -64.40 -44.73
C GLU A 556 -43.19 -63.95 -45.14
N LYS A 557 -43.33 -62.74 -45.70
CA LYS A 557 -44.63 -62.25 -46.19
C LYS A 557 -45.19 -63.07 -47.36
N TYR A 558 -44.35 -63.47 -48.31
CA TYR A 558 -44.80 -64.36 -49.40
C TYR A 558 -45.21 -65.75 -48.90
N PHE A 559 -44.51 -66.29 -47.90
CA PHE A 559 -44.83 -67.61 -47.32
C PHE A 559 -46.15 -67.59 -46.52
N ILE A 560 -46.39 -66.53 -45.75
CA ILE A 560 -47.66 -66.31 -45.04
C ILE A 560 -48.82 -66.06 -46.03
N GLY A 561 -48.57 -65.36 -47.14
CA GLY A 561 -49.57 -65.18 -48.22
C GLY A 561 -49.99 -66.50 -48.84
N LEU A 562 -49.03 -67.36 -49.21
CA LEU A 562 -49.29 -68.70 -49.78
C LEU A 562 -50.08 -69.63 -48.83
N LEU A 563 -49.82 -69.56 -47.52
CA LEU A 563 -50.58 -70.33 -46.53
C LEU A 563 -52.04 -69.87 -46.40
N LEU A 564 -52.29 -68.56 -46.45
CA LEU A 564 -53.66 -68.02 -46.47
C LEU A 564 -54.41 -68.41 -47.75
N GLU A 565 -53.70 -68.49 -48.88
CA GLU A 565 -54.28 -68.90 -50.17
C GLU A 565 -54.60 -70.41 -50.20
N SER A 566 -53.80 -71.26 -49.55
CA SER A 566 -54.16 -72.68 -49.37
C SER A 566 -55.40 -72.89 -48.49
N GLU A 567 -55.52 -72.20 -47.37
CA GLU A 567 -56.70 -72.29 -46.48
C GLU A 567 -57.99 -71.83 -47.21
N LEU A 568 -57.92 -70.70 -47.92
CA LEU A 568 -59.04 -70.20 -48.74
C LEU A 568 -59.42 -71.12 -49.90
N SER A 569 -58.50 -71.94 -50.41
CA SER A 569 -58.81 -72.96 -51.43
C SER A 569 -59.45 -74.22 -50.83
N SER A 570 -59.07 -74.61 -49.61
CA SER A 570 -59.60 -75.79 -48.91
C SER A 570 -61.02 -75.56 -48.37
N ALA A 571 -61.31 -74.34 -47.91
CA ALA A 571 -62.61 -73.96 -47.34
C ALA A 571 -63.77 -73.82 -48.36
N LYS A 572 -63.62 -74.35 -49.58
CA LYS A 572 -64.59 -74.21 -50.68
C LYS A 572 -64.89 -75.52 -51.41
N GLY A 573 -64.65 -76.65 -50.75
CA GLY A 573 -64.77 -78.01 -51.27
C GLY A 573 -65.77 -78.92 -50.53
N HIS A 574 -66.92 -78.40 -50.12
CA HIS A 574 -68.10 -79.16 -49.68
C HIS A 574 -69.39 -78.46 -50.11
#